data_AF-A0AAW2T0N4-F1
#
_entry.id   AF-A0AAW2T0N4-F1
#
_cell.length_a   1.000
_cell.length_b   1.000
_cell.length_c   1.000
_cell.angle_alpha   90.00
_cell.angle_beta   90.00
_cell.angle_gamma   90.00
#
_symmetry.space_group_name_H-M   'P 1'
#
loop_
_entity.id
_entity.type
_entity.pdbx_description
1 polymer ?
#
loop_
_entity_poly.entity_id
_entity_poly.type
_entity_poly.pdbx_seq_one_letter_code
_entity_poly.pdbx_strand_id
1 'polypeptide(L)'
;MGEIGGNDYNYPLMQGNIDREVIQSFVPTVVNYIGSIIEELIKLGAKTMLVPGDLALGCLPLYLTQYRTSSTEKDYDPKTGCLNWLNELSMYHNELLQKELNRIRKLHPRISIIYGDYYNATIRFYLGPDKFGFTKETVLRACCGGGGPYNYNPLTTCGNGQPTTNCCENPSLFASWDGVHFTEAAYRWVAQAFIQGPYTHPRIRTLCPSIARRAAGYYEY
;
A
#
# COMPACT_ATOMS: atom_id res chain seq x y z
N MET A 1 1.15 4.19 -13.43
CA MET A 1 -0.23 3.88 -13.02
C MET A 1 -0.39 4.30 -11.58
N GLY A 2 -1.55 4.84 -11.21
CA GLY A 2 -1.88 5.05 -9.80
C GLY A 2 -2.10 3.72 -9.08
N GLU A 3 -2.37 3.79 -7.78
CA GLU A 3 -2.91 2.69 -7.01
C GLU A 3 -4.37 2.50 -7.46
N ILE A 4 -4.63 1.43 -8.20
CA ILE A 4 -5.93 1.09 -8.79
C ILE A 4 -6.34 -0.25 -8.19
N GLY A 5 -7.56 -0.37 -7.66
CA GLY A 5 -8.07 -1.59 -7.07
C GLY A 5 -8.28 -1.53 -5.56
N GLY A 6 -7.53 -0.70 -4.81
CA GLY A 6 -7.66 -0.66 -3.35
C GLY A 6 -9.06 -0.26 -2.88
N ASN A 7 -9.69 0.70 -3.56
CA ASN A 7 -11.06 1.11 -3.21
C ASN A 7 -12.11 0.03 -3.50
N ASP A 8 -11.89 -0.84 -4.49
CA ASP A 8 -12.75 -1.99 -4.76
C ASP A 8 -12.78 -2.97 -3.57
N TYR A 9 -11.74 -2.97 -2.73
CA TYR A 9 -11.73 -3.67 -1.45
C TYR A 9 -12.17 -2.80 -0.27
N ASN A 10 -11.72 -1.53 -0.22
CA ASN A 10 -11.98 -0.65 0.92
C ASN A 10 -13.48 -0.43 1.13
N TYR A 11 -14.24 -0.13 0.08
CA TYR A 11 -15.68 0.13 0.20
C TYR A 11 -16.45 -1.02 0.86
N PRO A 12 -16.34 -2.27 0.37
CA PRO A 12 -17.03 -3.39 1.01
C PRO A 12 -16.47 -3.75 2.40
N LEU A 13 -15.14 -3.70 2.61
CA LEU A 13 -14.55 -3.98 3.92
C LEU A 13 -14.97 -2.95 4.98
N MET A 14 -15.13 -1.68 4.60
CA MET A 14 -15.60 -0.60 5.48
C MET A 14 -17.05 -0.76 5.95
N GLN A 15 -17.88 -1.53 5.24
CA GLN A 15 -19.26 -1.82 5.71
C GLN A 15 -19.26 -2.69 6.97
N GLY A 16 -18.16 -3.40 7.24
CA GLY A 16 -18.11 -4.44 8.27
C GLY A 16 -18.89 -5.69 7.87
N ASN A 17 -18.52 -6.83 8.48
CA ASN A 17 -19.21 -8.12 8.31
C ASN A 17 -19.24 -8.71 6.89
N ILE A 18 -18.39 -8.25 5.98
CA ILE A 18 -18.22 -8.96 4.70
C ILE A 18 -17.48 -10.28 4.93
N ASP A 19 -17.99 -11.32 4.29
CA ASP A 19 -17.41 -12.64 4.25
C ASP A 19 -16.06 -12.64 3.50
N ARG A 20 -15.08 -13.40 4.01
CA ARG A 20 -13.69 -13.37 3.52
C ARG A 20 -13.61 -13.93 2.10
N GLU A 21 -14.37 -14.97 1.81
CA GLU A 21 -14.46 -15.61 0.51
C GLU A 21 -15.13 -14.67 -0.50
N VAL A 22 -16.15 -13.90 -0.07
CA VAL A 22 -16.78 -12.88 -0.91
C VAL A 22 -15.79 -11.80 -1.30
N ILE A 23 -15.06 -11.19 -0.36
CA ILE A 23 -14.07 -10.15 -0.72
C ILE A 23 -12.92 -10.71 -1.56
N GLN A 24 -12.47 -11.94 -1.29
CA GLN A 24 -11.45 -12.60 -2.10
C GLN A 24 -11.92 -12.84 -3.54
N SER A 25 -13.21 -13.09 -3.75
CA SER A 25 -13.78 -13.28 -5.09
C SER A 25 -13.72 -12.03 -5.98
N PHE A 26 -13.49 -10.84 -5.40
CA PHE A 26 -13.37 -9.60 -6.18
C PHE A 26 -12.00 -9.50 -6.88
N VAL A 27 -10.98 -10.18 -6.34
CA VAL A 27 -9.59 -10.04 -6.78
C VAL A 27 -9.38 -10.33 -8.27
N PRO A 28 -9.89 -11.44 -8.85
CA PRO A 28 -9.74 -11.69 -10.28
C PRO A 28 -10.35 -10.59 -11.14
N THR A 29 -11.51 -10.06 -10.76
CA THR A 29 -12.20 -8.98 -11.49
C THR A 29 -11.39 -7.69 -11.45
N VAL A 30 -10.91 -7.29 -10.27
CA VAL A 30 -10.08 -6.09 -10.09
C VAL A 30 -8.80 -6.19 -10.93
N VAL A 31 -8.09 -7.32 -10.86
CA VAL A 31 -6.87 -7.56 -11.65
C VAL A 31 -7.14 -7.53 -13.16
N ASN A 32 -8.24 -8.11 -13.62
CA ASN A 32 -8.64 -8.08 -15.03
C ASN A 32 -8.91 -6.65 -15.52
N TYR A 33 -9.52 -5.80 -14.68
CA TYR A 33 -9.71 -4.37 -15.01
C TYR A 33 -8.38 -3.62 -15.07
N ILE A 34 -7.46 -3.86 -14.13
CA ILE A 34 -6.10 -3.27 -14.19
C ILE A 34 -5.41 -3.68 -15.51
N GLY A 35 -5.47 -4.97 -15.87
CA GLY A 35 -4.93 -5.47 -17.13
C GLY A 35 -5.54 -4.80 -18.36
N SER A 36 -6.86 -4.61 -18.36
CA SER A 36 -7.59 -3.93 -19.45
C SER A 36 -7.18 -2.46 -19.60
N ILE A 37 -6.97 -1.74 -18.50
CA ILE A 37 -6.49 -0.35 -18.53
C ILE A 37 -5.06 -0.29 -19.09
N ILE A 38 -4.19 -1.23 -18.72
CA ILE A 38 -2.82 -1.31 -19.24
C ILE A 38 -2.85 -1.52 -20.77
N GLU A 39 -3.66 -2.45 -21.26
CA GLU A 39 -3.86 -2.71 -22.69
C GLU A 39 -4.34 -1.45 -23.42
N GLU A 40 -5.28 -0.71 -22.84
CA GLU A 40 -5.79 0.53 -23.43
C GLU A 40 -4.73 1.63 -23.49
N LEU A 41 -3.94 1.80 -22.43
CA LEU A 41 -2.84 2.75 -22.41
C LEU A 41 -1.76 2.41 -23.45
N ILE A 42 -1.52 1.12 -23.71
CA ILE A 42 -0.61 0.68 -24.78
C ILE A 42 -1.14 1.14 -26.15
N LYS A 43 -2.44 0.97 -26.42
CA LYS A 43 -3.07 1.44 -27.67
C LYS A 43 -2.97 2.96 -27.83
N LEU A 44 -3.08 3.71 -26.73
CA LEU A 44 -2.91 5.16 -26.68
C LEU A 44 -1.44 5.61 -26.76
N GLY A 45 -0.49 4.67 -26.80
CA GLY A 45 0.93 4.95 -27.06
C GLY A 45 1.84 4.90 -25.84
N ALA A 46 1.35 4.54 -24.65
CA ALA A 46 2.18 4.37 -23.47
C ALA A 46 3.27 3.32 -23.71
N LYS A 47 4.53 3.67 -23.42
CA LYS A 47 5.71 2.79 -23.64
C LYS A 47 6.32 2.23 -22.36
N THR A 48 6.16 2.94 -21.26
CA THR A 48 6.69 2.55 -19.95
C THR A 48 5.65 2.83 -18.89
N MET A 49 5.33 1.82 -18.09
CA MET A 49 4.33 1.91 -17.03
C MET A 49 4.84 1.21 -15.78
N LEU A 50 4.84 1.93 -14.65
CA LEU A 50 4.90 1.31 -13.34
C LEU A 50 3.48 1.03 -12.85
N VAL A 51 3.25 -0.20 -12.41
CA VAL A 51 1.99 -0.71 -11.87
C VAL A 51 2.28 -1.18 -10.44
N PRO A 52 1.89 -0.41 -9.41
CA PRO A 52 2.05 -0.85 -8.04
C PRO A 52 1.08 -2.00 -7.74
N GLY A 53 1.52 -2.95 -6.93
CA GLY A 53 0.61 -3.86 -6.24
C GLY A 53 -0.13 -3.18 -5.08
N ASP A 54 -1.00 -3.93 -4.44
CA ASP A 54 -1.66 -3.56 -3.21
C ASP A 54 -0.68 -3.55 -2.02
N LEU A 55 -0.97 -2.73 -1.02
CA LEU A 55 -0.14 -2.53 0.18
C LEU A 55 -0.54 -3.50 1.30
N ALA A 56 0.14 -3.44 2.45
CA ALA A 56 -0.19 -4.30 3.60
C ALA A 56 -1.50 -3.83 4.29
N LEU A 57 -2.66 -4.18 3.72
CA LEU A 57 -3.97 -3.70 4.21
C LEU A 57 -4.20 -4.04 5.68
N GLY A 58 -3.78 -5.23 6.14
CA GLY A 58 -3.97 -5.66 7.52
C GLY A 58 -3.28 -4.77 8.56
N CYS A 59 -2.38 -3.88 8.13
CA CYS A 59 -1.67 -2.95 8.99
C CYS A 59 -2.29 -1.53 9.04
N LEU A 60 -3.36 -1.27 8.28
CA LEU A 60 -3.99 0.04 8.26
C LEU A 60 -4.81 0.29 9.55
N PRO A 61 -4.67 1.47 10.20
CA PRO A 61 -5.44 1.83 11.39
C PRO A 61 -6.96 1.68 11.20
N LEU A 62 -7.46 1.94 9.99
CA LEU A 62 -8.86 1.73 9.62
C LEU A 62 -9.31 0.29 9.91
N TYR A 63 -8.60 -0.70 9.37
CA TYR A 63 -9.00 -2.10 9.50
C TYR A 63 -8.73 -2.67 10.89
N LEU A 64 -7.62 -2.26 11.50
CA LEU A 64 -7.31 -2.60 12.88
C LEU A 64 -8.40 -2.11 13.84
N THR A 65 -9.00 -0.95 13.56
CA THR A 65 -10.16 -0.43 14.31
C THR A 65 -11.43 -1.19 13.97
N GLN A 66 -11.75 -1.34 12.68
CA GLN A 66 -12.99 -1.93 12.19
C GLN A 66 -13.17 -3.39 12.66
N TYR A 67 -12.12 -4.19 12.59
CA TYR A 67 -12.19 -5.63 12.89
C TYR A 67 -11.75 -5.99 14.32
N ARG A 68 -11.44 -4.99 15.16
CA ARG A 68 -10.94 -5.21 16.52
C ARG A 68 -11.83 -6.14 17.35
N THR A 69 -13.15 -5.95 17.27
CA THR A 69 -14.13 -6.70 18.09
C THR A 69 -14.48 -8.06 17.51
N SER A 70 -14.29 -8.25 16.20
CA SER A 70 -14.53 -9.51 15.48
C SER A 70 -13.29 -10.39 15.32
N SER A 71 -12.15 -9.95 15.83
CA SER A 71 -10.86 -10.65 15.72
C SER A 71 -10.31 -11.05 17.08
N THR A 72 -9.58 -12.16 17.10
CA THR A 72 -8.87 -12.68 18.26
C THR A 72 -7.38 -12.42 18.13
N GLU A 73 -6.60 -12.61 19.19
CA GLU A 73 -5.12 -12.46 19.14
C GLU A 73 -4.47 -13.34 18.05
N LYS A 74 -5.09 -14.48 17.69
CA LYS A 74 -4.59 -15.39 16.65
C LYS A 74 -4.75 -14.83 15.23
N ASP A 75 -5.64 -13.87 15.04
CA ASP A 75 -5.86 -13.22 13.74
C ASP A 75 -4.77 -12.17 13.42
N TYR A 76 -3.95 -11.79 14.40
CA TYR A 76 -2.88 -10.81 14.25
C TYR A 76 -1.52 -11.47 14.12
N ASP A 77 -0.67 -10.94 13.25
CA ASP A 77 0.74 -11.31 13.19
C ASP A 77 1.44 -10.82 14.47
N PRO A 78 2.13 -11.70 15.22
CA PRO A 78 2.71 -11.35 16.52
C PRO A 78 3.92 -10.40 16.41
N LYS A 79 4.52 -10.24 15.22
CA LYS A 79 5.69 -9.38 15.02
C LYS A 79 5.28 -7.96 14.63
N THR A 80 4.25 -7.84 13.80
CA THR A 80 3.82 -6.59 13.17
C THR A 80 2.55 -6.02 13.78
N GLY A 81 1.73 -6.84 14.45
CA GLY A 81 0.42 -6.44 14.96
C GLY A 81 -0.64 -6.24 13.88
N CYS A 82 -0.37 -6.66 12.64
CA CYS A 82 -1.29 -6.54 11.51
C CYS A 82 -2.26 -7.73 11.43
N LEU A 83 -3.45 -7.53 10.87
CA LEU A 83 -4.40 -8.60 10.60
C LEU A 83 -3.91 -9.51 9.45
N ASN A 84 -3.74 -10.80 9.74
CA ASN A 84 -3.18 -11.78 8.80
C ASN A 84 -4.04 -11.91 7.54
N TRP A 85 -5.34 -12.12 7.70
CA TRP A 85 -6.25 -12.41 6.59
C TRP A 85 -6.39 -11.25 5.58
N LEU A 86 -6.24 -10.00 6.03
CA LEU A 86 -6.22 -8.83 5.14
C LEU A 86 -4.90 -8.73 4.38
N ASN A 87 -3.78 -9.04 5.04
CA ASN A 87 -2.50 -9.13 4.34
C ASN A 87 -2.48 -10.30 3.33
N GLU A 88 -3.14 -11.42 3.64
CA GLU A 88 -3.34 -12.54 2.70
C GLU A 88 -4.14 -12.11 1.46
N LEU A 89 -5.19 -11.28 1.63
CA LEU A 89 -5.93 -10.70 0.51
C LEU A 89 -5.03 -9.86 -0.40
N SER A 90 -4.22 -8.96 0.17
CA SER A 90 -3.27 -8.14 -0.60
C SER A 90 -2.19 -8.98 -1.28
N MET A 91 -1.67 -10.00 -0.62
CA MET A 91 -0.72 -10.94 -1.22
C MET A 91 -1.34 -11.71 -2.39
N TYR A 92 -2.59 -12.14 -2.27
CA TYR A 92 -3.32 -12.82 -3.34
C TYR A 92 -3.58 -11.90 -4.54
N HIS A 93 -3.98 -10.64 -4.30
CA HIS A 93 -4.05 -9.61 -5.36
C HIS A 93 -2.72 -9.47 -6.08
N ASN A 94 -1.64 -9.31 -5.32
CA ASN A 94 -0.30 -9.07 -5.86
C ASN A 94 0.22 -10.25 -6.67
N GLU A 95 -0.12 -11.49 -6.28
CA GLU A 95 0.22 -12.68 -7.06
C GLU A 95 -0.51 -12.70 -8.40
N LEU A 96 -1.82 -12.49 -8.41
CA LEU A 96 -2.62 -12.47 -9.64
C LEU A 96 -2.23 -11.31 -10.56
N LEU A 97 -1.99 -10.13 -9.99
CA LEU A 97 -1.51 -8.98 -10.74
C LEU A 97 -0.18 -9.30 -11.44
N GLN A 98 0.80 -9.88 -10.73
CA GLN A 98 2.07 -10.26 -11.35
C GLN A 98 1.90 -11.27 -12.49
N LYS A 99 1.00 -12.25 -12.35
CA LYS A 99 0.66 -13.18 -13.44
C LYS A 99 0.10 -12.44 -14.66
N GLU A 100 -0.81 -11.50 -14.43
CA GLU A 100 -1.42 -10.70 -15.50
C GLU A 100 -0.40 -9.78 -16.19
N LEU A 101 0.44 -9.08 -15.42
CA LEU A 101 1.53 -8.27 -15.98
C LEU A 101 2.49 -9.12 -16.81
N ASN A 102 2.79 -10.36 -16.39
CA ASN A 102 3.60 -11.29 -17.16
C ASN A 102 2.92 -11.73 -18.46
N ARG A 103 1.59 -11.93 -18.45
CA ARG A 103 0.80 -12.22 -19.65
C ARG A 103 0.89 -11.04 -20.64
N ILE A 104 0.64 -9.82 -20.19
CA ILE A 104 0.68 -8.61 -21.03
C ILE A 104 2.08 -8.36 -21.58
N ARG A 105 3.15 -8.54 -20.78
CA ARG A 105 4.55 -8.44 -21.25
C ARG A 105 4.85 -9.37 -22.42
N LYS A 106 4.31 -10.60 -22.41
CA LYS A 106 4.47 -11.56 -23.52
C LYS A 106 3.75 -11.11 -24.78
N LEU A 107 2.58 -10.49 -24.65
CA LEU A 107 1.83 -9.95 -25.78
C LEU A 107 2.46 -8.67 -26.35
N HIS A 108 3.11 -7.88 -25.51
CA HIS A 108 3.67 -6.58 -25.86
C HIS A 108 5.17 -6.48 -25.55
N PRO A 109 6.04 -7.23 -26.26
CA PRO A 109 7.46 -7.33 -25.92
C PRO A 109 8.24 -6.00 -26.07
N ARG A 110 7.66 -4.99 -26.72
CA ARG A 110 8.23 -3.65 -26.88
C ARG A 110 7.81 -2.65 -25.80
N ILE A 111 6.94 -3.06 -24.87
CA ILE A 111 6.42 -2.22 -23.80
C ILE A 111 7.10 -2.58 -22.49
N SER A 112 7.60 -1.58 -21.76
CA SER A 112 8.20 -1.77 -20.45
C SER A 112 7.13 -1.67 -19.36
N ILE A 113 6.70 -2.83 -18.84
CA ILE A 113 5.78 -2.91 -17.71
C ILE A 113 6.57 -3.27 -16.46
N ILE A 114 6.52 -2.40 -15.45
CA ILE A 114 7.25 -2.52 -14.18
C ILE A 114 6.24 -2.80 -13.07
N TYR A 115 6.40 -3.91 -12.36
CA TYR A 115 5.66 -4.17 -11.12
C TYR A 115 6.33 -3.40 -9.98
N GLY A 116 5.56 -2.60 -9.23
CA GLY A 116 5.99 -1.99 -7.98
C GLY A 116 5.55 -2.85 -6.80
N ASP A 117 6.50 -3.44 -6.09
CA ASP A 117 6.25 -4.33 -4.96
C ASP A 117 5.91 -3.53 -3.70
N TYR A 118 4.68 -3.00 -3.70
CA TYR A 118 4.24 -2.04 -2.70
C TYR A 118 4.13 -2.69 -1.33
N TYR A 119 3.50 -3.87 -1.25
CA TYR A 119 3.40 -4.67 -0.03
C TYR A 119 4.76 -4.88 0.66
N ASN A 120 5.77 -5.38 -0.07
CA ASN A 120 7.08 -5.64 0.55
C ASN A 120 7.84 -4.35 0.87
N ALA A 121 7.56 -3.24 0.18
CA ALA A 121 8.12 -1.94 0.54
C ALA A 121 7.52 -1.42 1.87
N THR A 122 6.21 -1.57 2.08
CA THR A 122 5.49 -1.02 3.24
C THR A 122 5.53 -1.91 4.47
N ILE A 123 5.52 -3.25 4.32
CA ILE A 123 5.51 -4.18 5.48
C ILE A 123 6.74 -3.99 6.38
N ARG A 124 7.81 -3.42 5.81
CA ARG A 124 9.07 -3.10 6.49
C ARG A 124 8.91 -2.06 7.59
N PHE A 125 7.95 -1.14 7.45
CA PHE A 125 7.63 -0.17 8.49
C PHE A 125 7.24 -0.88 9.78
N TYR A 126 6.40 -1.90 9.68
CA TYR A 126 5.86 -2.62 10.84
C TYR A 126 6.85 -3.63 11.41
N LEU A 127 7.70 -4.24 10.56
CA LEU A 127 8.75 -5.17 11.01
C LEU A 127 9.92 -4.50 11.74
N GLY A 128 10.15 -3.21 11.52
CA GLY A 128 11.27 -2.48 12.10
C GLY A 128 11.09 -0.98 12.07
N PRO A 129 10.09 -0.42 12.80
CA PRO A 129 9.66 0.97 12.70
C PRO A 129 10.80 1.97 12.90
N ASP A 130 11.67 1.71 13.88
CA ASP A 130 12.78 2.60 14.23
C ASP A 130 13.75 2.84 13.06
N LYS A 131 13.87 1.87 12.12
CA LYS A 131 14.72 2.00 10.93
C LYS A 131 14.19 3.00 9.92
N PHE A 132 12.91 3.37 10.04
CA PHE A 132 12.21 4.27 9.14
C PHE A 132 11.86 5.60 9.82
N GLY A 133 12.26 5.80 11.08
CA GLY A 133 11.94 7.00 11.86
C GLY A 133 10.58 6.92 12.56
N PHE A 134 9.91 5.76 12.55
CA PHE A 134 8.66 5.50 13.26
C PHE A 134 8.94 4.83 14.61
N THR A 135 7.95 4.76 15.49
CA THR A 135 8.05 4.00 16.75
C THR A 135 7.04 2.85 16.78
N LYS A 136 7.22 1.90 17.69
CA LYS A 136 6.24 0.81 17.87
C LYS A 136 4.86 1.33 18.28
N GLU A 137 4.83 2.42 19.01
CA GLU A 137 3.60 3.06 19.49
C GLU A 137 2.86 3.78 18.36
N THR A 138 3.57 4.31 17.36
CA THR A 138 2.98 5.15 16.30
C THR A 138 2.76 4.44 14.98
N VAL A 139 3.51 3.37 14.67
CA VAL A 139 3.51 2.76 13.34
C VAL A 139 2.15 2.19 12.91
N LEU A 140 1.34 1.68 13.86
CA LEU A 140 -0.03 1.19 13.62
C LEU A 140 -1.11 2.23 13.93
N ARG A 141 -0.74 3.48 14.25
CA ARG A 141 -1.68 4.56 14.57
C ARG A 141 -1.73 5.59 13.45
N ALA A 142 -2.88 6.22 13.27
CA ALA A 142 -2.99 7.41 12.43
C ALA A 142 -2.43 8.65 13.15
N CYS A 143 -1.73 9.52 12.43
CA CYS A 143 -1.34 10.82 12.96
C CYS A 143 -2.56 11.71 13.21
N CYS A 144 -3.52 11.75 12.29
CA CYS A 144 -4.72 12.57 12.34
C CYS A 144 -5.98 11.69 12.34
N GLY A 145 -6.78 11.73 13.41
CA GLY A 145 -8.04 11.01 13.45
C GLY A 145 -8.79 11.13 14.76
N GLY A 146 -9.87 10.38 14.92
CA GLY A 146 -10.85 10.58 15.99
C GLY A 146 -10.59 9.84 17.31
N GLY A 147 -9.34 9.48 17.63
CA GLY A 147 -9.00 8.80 18.87
C GLY A 147 -9.12 7.28 18.85
N GLY A 148 -9.17 6.67 20.03
CA GLY A 148 -9.12 5.21 20.19
C GLY A 148 -7.70 4.61 20.06
N PRO A 149 -7.58 3.27 20.11
CA PRO A 149 -6.28 2.59 20.17
C PRO A 149 -5.39 2.80 18.93
N TYR A 150 -6.00 3.03 17.76
CA TYR A 150 -5.30 3.27 16.50
C TYR A 150 -5.43 4.73 16.01
N ASN A 151 -5.95 5.63 16.85
CA ASN A 151 -6.29 7.01 16.52
C ASN A 151 -7.17 7.15 15.26
N TYR A 152 -8.08 6.20 15.03
CA TYR A 152 -8.98 6.18 13.88
C TYR A 152 -10.43 6.02 14.34
N ASN A 153 -11.32 6.79 13.74
CA ASN A 153 -12.76 6.68 13.95
C ASN A 153 -13.49 7.07 12.66
N PRO A 154 -14.33 6.19 12.07
CA PRO A 154 -15.02 6.49 10.83
C PRO A 154 -16.03 7.65 10.94
N LEU A 155 -16.46 8.01 12.15
CA LEU A 155 -17.37 9.13 12.40
C LEU A 155 -16.63 10.47 12.60
N THR A 156 -15.32 10.41 12.84
CA THR A 156 -14.46 11.55 13.15
C THR A 156 -13.16 11.46 12.33
N THR A 157 -13.28 11.67 11.02
CA THR A 157 -12.14 11.59 10.11
C THR A 157 -11.33 12.87 10.08
N CYS A 158 -10.07 12.76 9.68
CA CYS A 158 -9.21 13.91 9.45
C CYS A 158 -9.82 14.87 8.41
N GLY A 159 -9.64 16.19 8.60
CA GLY A 159 -10.06 17.21 7.62
C GLY A 159 -11.54 17.59 7.65
N ASN A 160 -12.40 16.95 8.46
CA ASN A 160 -13.84 17.23 8.51
C ASN A 160 -14.24 18.42 9.43
N GLY A 161 -13.27 19.19 9.93
CA GLY A 161 -13.54 20.36 10.79
C GLY A 161 -14.15 20.03 12.15
N GLN A 162 -14.20 18.76 12.55
CA GLN A 162 -14.74 18.34 13.83
C GLN A 162 -13.73 18.64 14.97
N PRO A 163 -14.17 19.21 16.10
CA PRO A 163 -13.28 19.52 17.24
C PRO A 163 -12.63 18.30 17.89
N THR A 164 -13.18 17.10 17.62
CA THR A 164 -12.79 15.83 18.24
C THR A 164 -11.69 15.10 17.46
N THR A 165 -11.19 15.67 16.36
CA THR A 165 -10.07 15.10 15.60
C THR A 165 -8.74 15.44 16.27
N ASN A 166 -7.99 14.42 16.68
CA ASN A 166 -6.66 14.54 17.25
C ASN A 166 -5.61 14.41 16.15
N CYS A 167 -4.86 15.48 15.91
CA CYS A 167 -3.71 15.49 15.01
C CYS A 167 -2.41 15.41 15.83
N CYS A 168 -1.46 14.60 15.37
CA CYS A 168 -0.17 14.45 16.01
C CYS A 168 0.72 15.68 15.78
N GLU A 169 1.65 15.96 16.70
CA GLU A 169 2.57 17.09 16.58
C GLU A 169 3.66 16.87 15.50
N ASN A 170 4.11 15.62 15.34
CA ASN A 170 5.18 15.28 14.39
C ASN A 170 4.76 14.11 13.48
N PRO A 171 4.29 14.38 12.25
CA PRO A 171 3.87 13.34 11.31
C PRO A 171 5.00 12.45 10.82
N SER A 172 6.27 12.86 10.93
CA SER A 172 7.40 12.03 10.51
C SER A 172 7.61 10.80 11.41
N LEU A 173 6.99 10.78 12.60
CA LEU A 173 7.02 9.63 13.50
C LEU A 173 5.94 8.59 13.18
N PHE A 174 5.00 8.87 12.28
CA PHE A 174 3.86 8.01 11.98
C PHE A 174 3.96 7.44 10.57
N ALA A 175 3.61 6.17 10.39
CA ALA A 175 3.48 5.59 9.06
C ALA A 175 2.17 6.04 8.38
N SER A 176 1.05 6.05 9.13
CA SER A 176 -0.26 6.44 8.61
C SER A 176 -0.62 7.89 8.94
N TRP A 177 -1.13 8.62 7.96
CA TRP A 177 -1.65 9.97 8.13
C TRP A 177 -3.04 9.95 8.75
N ASP A 178 -4.02 9.32 8.11
CA ASP A 178 -5.45 9.41 8.47
C ASP A 178 -6.13 8.05 8.74
N GLY A 179 -5.34 6.97 8.73
CA GLY A 179 -5.81 5.60 8.91
C GLY A 179 -5.98 4.81 7.61
N VAL A 180 -5.92 5.47 6.46
CA VAL A 180 -5.95 4.84 5.12
C VAL A 180 -4.68 5.19 4.35
N HIS A 181 -4.33 6.48 4.34
CA HIS A 181 -3.19 6.99 3.60
C HIS A 181 -1.93 7.04 4.47
N PHE A 182 -0.77 6.93 3.84
CA PHE A 182 0.51 7.09 4.53
C PHE A 182 0.89 8.56 4.72
N THR A 183 1.78 8.83 5.68
CA THR A 183 2.41 10.14 5.83
C THR A 183 3.40 10.40 4.71
N GLU A 184 3.79 11.67 4.53
CA GLU A 184 4.86 12.02 3.59
C GLU A 184 6.16 11.26 3.88
N ALA A 185 6.52 11.05 5.15
CA ALA A 185 7.71 10.29 5.54
C ALA A 185 7.68 8.84 5.05
N ALA A 186 6.54 8.17 5.19
CA ALA A 186 6.35 6.82 4.67
C ALA A 186 6.32 6.77 3.13
N TYR A 187 5.63 7.70 2.47
CA TYR A 187 5.64 7.77 1.00
C TYR A 187 7.03 8.10 0.43
N ARG A 188 7.83 8.93 1.11
CA ARG A 188 9.21 9.23 0.74
C ARG A 188 10.06 7.95 0.72
N TRP A 189 9.91 7.10 1.74
CA TRP A 189 10.57 5.79 1.78
C TRP A 189 10.13 4.88 0.65
N VAL A 190 8.82 4.77 0.38
CA VAL A 190 8.27 3.96 -0.73
C VAL A 190 8.82 4.43 -2.07
N ALA A 191 8.83 5.74 -2.31
CA ALA A 191 9.35 6.30 -3.55
C ALA A 191 10.85 5.98 -3.74
N GLN A 192 11.65 6.14 -2.68
CA GLN A 192 13.06 5.75 -2.70
C GLN A 192 13.25 4.24 -2.89
N ALA A 193 12.43 3.42 -2.24
CA ALA A 193 12.44 1.97 -2.37
C ALA A 193 12.15 1.53 -3.82
N PHE A 194 11.26 2.22 -4.54
CA PHE A 194 10.97 1.93 -5.94
C PHE A 194 12.07 2.40 -6.88
N ILE A 195 12.57 3.63 -6.69
CA ILE A 195 13.57 4.26 -7.57
C ILE A 195 14.96 3.64 -7.37
N GLN A 196 15.30 3.27 -6.14
CA GLN A 196 16.66 2.89 -5.74
C GLN A 196 16.78 1.47 -5.22
N GLY A 197 15.72 0.97 -4.58
CA GLY A 197 15.70 -0.33 -3.95
C GLY A 197 15.35 -1.48 -4.91
N PRO A 198 15.23 -2.70 -4.35
CA PRO A 198 14.88 -3.90 -5.08
C PRO A 198 13.36 -4.08 -5.31
N TYR A 199 12.54 -3.10 -4.97
CA TYR A 199 11.08 -3.22 -4.91
C TYR A 199 10.38 -2.94 -6.25
N THR A 200 11.09 -3.07 -7.36
CA THR A 200 10.52 -3.00 -8.70
C THR A 200 11.00 -4.17 -9.55
N HIS A 201 10.10 -4.73 -10.36
CA HIS A 201 10.40 -5.84 -11.26
C HIS A 201 9.84 -5.60 -12.68
N PRO A 202 10.71 -5.47 -13.71
CA PRO A 202 12.16 -5.29 -13.61
C PRO A 202 12.53 -4.00 -12.87
N ARG A 203 13.78 -3.87 -12.40
CA ARG A 203 14.20 -2.71 -11.61
C ARG A 203 14.12 -1.42 -12.45
N ILE A 204 13.57 -0.33 -11.89
CA ILE A 204 13.52 0.97 -12.60
C ILE A 204 14.89 1.39 -13.15
N ARG A 205 15.95 1.22 -12.35
CA ARG A 205 17.32 1.61 -12.74
C ARG A 205 17.84 0.87 -13.97
N THR A 206 17.37 -0.34 -14.26
CA THR A 206 17.80 -1.08 -15.46
C THR A 206 17.12 -0.57 -16.72
N LEU A 207 15.96 0.08 -16.59
CA LEU A 207 15.21 0.62 -17.71
C LEU A 207 15.48 2.12 -17.96
N CYS A 208 15.93 2.85 -16.94
CA CYS A 208 16.25 4.28 -17.02
C CYS A 208 17.68 4.58 -16.51
N PRO A 209 18.73 4.41 -17.35
CA PRO A 209 20.12 4.59 -16.93
C PRO A 209 20.47 6.01 -16.45
N SER A 210 19.72 7.03 -16.91
CA SER A 210 19.88 8.42 -16.50
C SER A 210 19.55 8.65 -15.01
N ILE A 211 18.61 7.88 -14.45
CA ILE A 211 18.23 7.93 -13.03
C ILE A 211 19.34 7.31 -12.16
N ALA A 212 19.98 6.24 -12.64
CA ALA A 212 21.10 5.60 -11.93
C ALA A 212 22.30 6.55 -11.74
N ARG A 213 22.56 7.45 -12.69
CA ARG A 213 23.68 8.41 -12.62
C ARG A 213 23.46 9.57 -11.63
N ARG A 214 22.20 10.00 -11.40
CA ARG A 214 21.91 11.11 -10.48
C ARG A 214 21.89 10.69 -9.01
N ALA A 215 21.48 9.47 -8.69
CA ALA A 215 21.44 9.00 -7.30
C ALA A 215 22.83 8.86 -6.64
N ALA A 216 23.91 8.81 -7.42
CA ALA A 216 25.28 8.74 -6.91
C ALA A 216 25.86 10.10 -6.46
N GLY A 217 25.16 11.22 -6.69
CA GLY A 217 25.66 12.57 -6.40
C GLY A 217 24.89 13.37 -5.35
N TYR A 218 23.96 12.76 -4.60
CA TYR A 218 23.01 13.50 -3.74
C TYR A 218 22.99 13.08 -2.26
N TYR A 219 24.02 12.40 -1.75
CA TYR A 219 24.04 11.96 -0.35
C TYR A 219 25.36 12.32 0.36
N GLU A 220 25.56 13.62 0.56
CA GLU A 220 26.19 14.19 1.76
C GLU A 220 25.16 15.11 2.42
N TYR A 221 24.37 14.58 3.36
CA TYR A 221 23.70 15.33 4.43
C TYR A 221 23.43 14.38 5.59
#